data_AF-A0A7G6VUC2-F1
#
_entry.id   AF-A0A7G6VUC2-F1
#
_cell.length_a   1.000
_cell.length_b   1.000
_cell.length_c   1.000
_cell.angle_alpha   90.00
_cell.angle_beta   90.00
_cell.angle_gamma   90.00
#
_symmetry.space_group_name_H-M   'P 1'
#
loop_
_entity.id
_entity.type
_entity.pdbx_description
1 polymer ?
#
loop_
_entity_poly.entity_id
_entity_poly.type
_entity_poly.pdbx_seq_one_letter_code
_entity_poly.pdbx_strand_id
1 'polypeptide(L)'
;MALMIPVLFAFMFTTFEAGNYLWTEHKIIKATRQGARYVARLPFSSFNCATGTVENATMLAQVKTTMRTGSPTGAGSIKVRGWTDSDISITVSCISNSSLGTDKGLYTSKGSAPVVTVSSRVKYPAIVGLLGFDTSNTFVRSQAQAAVTGL
;
A
#
# COMPACT_ATOMS: atom_id res chain seq x y z
N MET A 1 21.27 40.70 17.16
CA MET A 1 20.18 39.76 16.78
C MET A 1 20.52 39.01 15.48
N ALA A 2 21.72 38.43 15.36
CA ALA A 2 22.15 37.75 14.12
C ALA A 2 21.78 36.27 14.07
N LEU A 3 21.58 35.62 15.23
CA LEU A 3 21.29 34.19 15.35
C LEU A 3 19.79 33.83 15.28
N MET A 4 18.89 34.81 15.37
CA MET A 4 17.44 34.52 15.37
C MET A 4 16.95 34.08 13.99
N ILE A 5 17.47 34.70 12.93
CA ILE A 5 17.11 34.38 11.54
C ILE A 5 17.48 32.94 11.15
N PRO A 6 18.74 32.46 11.35
CA PRO A 6 19.09 31.09 10.97
C PRO A 6 18.32 30.04 11.78
N VAL A 7 18.02 30.31 13.07
CA VAL A 7 17.21 29.41 13.89
C VAL A 7 15.76 29.35 13.40
N LEU A 8 15.16 30.50 13.06
CA LEU A 8 13.81 30.55 12.47
C LEU A 8 13.71 29.81 11.14
N PHE A 9 14.70 29.95 10.25
CA PHE A 9 14.73 29.20 9.00
C PHE A 9 14.87 27.70 9.22
N ALA A 10 15.71 27.28 10.16
CA ALA A 10 15.82 25.87 10.53
C ALA A 10 14.47 25.31 11.02
N PHE A 11 13.77 26.01 11.92
CA PHE A 11 12.43 25.59 12.37
C PHE A 11 11.38 25.59 11.25
N MET A 12 11.43 26.56 10.35
CA MET A 12 10.52 26.63 9.22
C MET A 12 10.71 25.43 8.28
N PHE A 13 11.93 25.18 7.80
CA PHE A 13 12.19 24.09 6.85
C PHE A 13 11.95 22.70 7.46
N THR A 14 12.26 22.52 8.74
CA THR A 14 12.00 21.26 9.46
C THR A 14 10.51 20.99 9.62
N THR A 15 9.69 21.98 9.98
CA THR A 15 8.24 21.79 10.14
C THR A 15 7.53 21.53 8.81
N PHE A 16 7.94 22.20 7.72
CA PHE A 16 7.43 21.92 6.37
C PHE A 16 7.77 20.49 5.91
N GLU A 17 9.01 20.05 6.11
CA GLU A 17 9.44 18.71 5.70
C GLU A 17 8.72 17.63 6.53
N ALA A 18 8.59 17.83 7.84
CA ALA A 18 7.86 16.93 8.73
C ALA A 18 6.36 16.84 8.35
N GLY A 19 5.73 17.97 8.04
CA GLY A 19 4.33 17.99 7.57
C GLY A 19 4.15 17.23 6.26
N ASN A 20 5.06 17.40 5.30
CA ASN A 20 5.02 16.67 4.04
C ASN A 20 5.27 15.16 4.21
N TYR A 21 6.12 14.76 5.16
CA TYR A 21 6.31 13.37 5.52
C TYR A 21 5.01 12.72 6.00
N LEU A 22 4.36 13.32 7.00
CA LEU A 22 3.08 12.83 7.54
C LEU A 22 1.97 12.79 6.47
N TRP A 23 1.94 13.78 5.59
CA TRP A 23 1.00 13.81 4.47
C TRP A 23 1.25 12.66 3.47
N THR A 24 2.51 12.38 3.16
CA THR A 24 2.91 11.28 2.26
C THR A 24 2.58 9.93 2.87
N GLU A 25 2.83 9.75 4.16
CA GLU A 25 2.45 8.55 4.91
C GLU A 25 0.94 8.30 4.85
N HIS A 26 0.13 9.33 5.10
CA HIS A 26 -1.31 9.20 5.09
C HIS A 26 -1.87 8.82 3.70
N LYS A 27 -1.25 9.32 2.62
CA LYS A 27 -1.58 8.91 1.25
C LYS A 27 -1.29 7.42 1.02
N ILE A 28 -0.13 6.94 1.45
CA ILE A 28 0.28 5.54 1.27
C ILE A 28 -0.59 4.59 2.11
N ILE A 29 -0.93 4.95 3.35
CA ILE A 29 -1.84 4.18 4.20
C ILE A 29 -3.24 4.09 3.56
N LYS A 30 -3.78 5.20 3.07
CA LYS A 30 -5.08 5.20 2.38
C LYS A 30 -5.04 4.36 1.10
N ALA A 31 -3.99 4.48 0.31
CA ALA A 31 -3.84 3.75 -0.94
C ALA A 31 -3.67 2.24 -0.73
N THR A 32 -2.87 1.81 0.26
CA THR A 32 -2.74 0.38 0.62
C THR A 32 -4.07 -0.20 1.11
N ARG A 33 -4.84 0.54 1.91
CA ARG A 33 -6.20 0.13 2.30
C ARG A 33 -7.14 0.03 1.10
N GLN A 34 -7.06 0.95 0.14
CA GLN A 34 -7.85 0.88 -1.11
C GLN A 34 -7.44 -0.32 -1.95
N GLY A 35 -6.14 -0.58 -2.12
CA GLY A 35 -5.61 -1.75 -2.80
C GLY A 35 -6.10 -3.05 -2.17
N ALA A 36 -5.99 -3.20 -0.85
CA ALA A 36 -6.47 -4.39 -0.14
C ALA A 36 -7.99 -4.61 -0.33
N ARG A 37 -8.80 -3.56 -0.26
CA ARG A 37 -10.25 -3.63 -0.52
C ARG A 37 -10.58 -3.97 -1.98
N TYR A 38 -9.80 -3.47 -2.93
CA TYR A 38 -9.99 -3.76 -4.35
C TYR A 38 -9.64 -5.21 -4.65
N VAL A 39 -8.48 -5.69 -4.20
CA VAL A 39 -8.07 -7.10 -4.35
C VAL A 39 -9.09 -8.03 -3.71
N ALA A 40 -9.56 -7.72 -2.49
CA ALA A 40 -10.50 -8.57 -1.77
C ALA A 40 -11.82 -8.82 -2.53
N ARG A 41 -12.18 -7.95 -3.48
CA ARG A 41 -13.39 -8.08 -4.30
C ARG A 41 -13.18 -8.86 -5.59
N LEU A 42 -11.95 -9.20 -5.94
CA LEU A 42 -11.68 -10.01 -7.14
C LEU A 42 -12.27 -11.41 -6.99
N PRO A 43 -12.66 -12.06 -8.11
CA PRO A 43 -13.25 -13.39 -8.06
C PRO A 43 -12.26 -14.40 -7.48
N PHE A 44 -12.78 -15.40 -6.76
CA PHE A 44 -11.96 -16.44 -6.12
C PHE A 44 -11.03 -17.18 -7.09
N SER A 45 -11.40 -17.30 -8.37
CA SER A 45 -10.58 -17.90 -9.42
C SER A 45 -9.28 -17.14 -9.71
N SER A 46 -9.15 -15.89 -9.26
CA SER A 46 -7.93 -15.09 -9.42
C SER A 46 -6.87 -15.39 -8.35
N PHE A 47 -7.19 -16.22 -7.34
CA PHE A 47 -6.30 -16.53 -6.22
C PHE A 47 -5.87 -17.97 -6.27
N ASN A 48 -4.56 -18.19 -6.24
CA ASN A 48 -3.98 -19.51 -6.14
C ASN A 48 -3.52 -19.76 -4.70
N CYS A 49 -4.32 -20.56 -3.98
CA CYS A 49 -4.03 -20.91 -2.59
C CYS A 49 -2.90 -21.94 -2.42
N ALA A 50 -2.47 -22.61 -3.49
CA ALA A 50 -1.33 -23.52 -3.42
C ALA A 50 0.01 -22.76 -3.48
N THR A 51 0.06 -21.67 -4.26
CA THR A 51 1.26 -20.83 -4.41
C THR A 51 1.26 -19.58 -3.54
N GLY A 52 0.11 -19.20 -2.96
CA GLY A 52 -0.01 -17.98 -2.14
C GLY A 52 0.06 -16.69 -2.96
N THR A 53 -0.38 -16.73 -4.22
CA THR A 53 -0.27 -15.62 -5.17
C THR A 53 -1.59 -15.30 -5.87
N VAL A 54 -1.66 -14.08 -6.42
CA VAL A 54 -2.72 -13.69 -7.37
C VAL A 54 -2.27 -14.13 -8.76
N GLU A 55 -3.02 -15.04 -9.39
CA GLU A 55 -2.64 -15.69 -10.64
C GLU A 55 -2.91 -14.81 -11.87
N ASN A 56 -3.93 -13.97 -11.80
CA ASN A 56 -4.29 -13.07 -12.89
C ASN A 56 -3.39 -11.82 -12.94
N ALA A 57 -2.42 -11.81 -13.86
CA ALA A 57 -1.46 -10.72 -14.03
C ALA A 57 -2.11 -9.37 -14.38
N THR A 58 -3.22 -9.37 -15.12
CA THR A 58 -3.96 -8.14 -15.46
C THR A 58 -4.61 -7.54 -14.23
N MET A 59 -5.23 -8.36 -13.39
CA MET A 59 -5.83 -7.90 -12.13
C MET A 59 -4.77 -7.43 -11.15
N LEU A 60 -3.62 -8.10 -11.08
CA LEU A 60 -2.48 -7.66 -10.29
C LEU A 60 -1.99 -6.27 -10.73
N ALA A 61 -1.90 -6.03 -12.05
CA ALA A 61 -1.55 -4.72 -12.58
C ALA A 61 -2.61 -3.66 -12.21
N GLN A 62 -3.90 -3.98 -12.33
CA GLN A 62 -4.99 -3.09 -11.94
C GLN A 62 -4.97 -2.74 -10.45
N VAL A 63 -4.58 -3.66 -9.58
CA VAL A 63 -4.42 -3.38 -8.15
C VAL A 63 -3.30 -2.37 -7.92
N LYS A 64 -2.15 -2.56 -8.57
CA LYS A 64 -0.99 -1.67 -8.46
C LYS A 64 -1.31 -0.27 -9.02
N THR A 65 -1.98 -0.18 -10.17
CA THR A 65 -2.43 1.10 -10.74
C THR A 65 -3.48 1.78 -9.86
N THR A 66 -4.39 1.03 -9.25
CA THR A 66 -5.40 1.55 -8.31
C THR A 66 -4.73 2.14 -7.08
N MET A 67 -3.70 1.51 -6.53
CA MET A 67 -2.95 2.07 -5.40
C MET A 67 -2.27 3.38 -5.77
N ARG A 68 -1.65 3.44 -6.96
CA ARG A 68 -0.86 4.61 -7.39
C ARG A 68 -1.71 5.79 -7.82
N THR A 69 -2.78 5.54 -8.56
CA THR A 69 -3.60 6.59 -9.22
C THR A 69 -5.00 6.72 -8.62
N GLY A 70 -5.50 5.69 -7.94
CA GLY A 70 -6.89 5.63 -7.48
C GLY A 70 -7.87 5.10 -8.52
N SER A 71 -7.40 4.71 -9.72
CA SER A 71 -8.21 4.11 -10.77
C SER A 71 -7.56 2.81 -11.30
N PRO A 72 -8.33 1.75 -11.58
CA PRO A 72 -7.80 0.53 -12.19
C PRO A 72 -7.33 0.75 -13.63
N THR A 73 -7.88 1.76 -14.34
CA THR A 73 -7.51 2.09 -15.73
C THR A 73 -6.25 2.95 -15.83
N GLY A 74 -5.70 3.43 -14.70
CA GLY A 74 -4.52 4.28 -14.68
C GLY A 74 -4.76 5.73 -15.14
N ALA A 75 -6.01 6.14 -15.36
CA ALA A 75 -6.39 7.47 -15.84
C ALA A 75 -6.20 8.62 -14.82
N GLY A 76 -5.21 8.54 -13.94
CA GLY A 76 -4.99 9.53 -12.88
C GLY A 76 -3.51 9.85 -12.63
N SER A 77 -3.26 10.98 -11.98
CA SER A 77 -1.91 11.34 -11.55
C SER A 77 -1.43 10.46 -10.39
N ILE A 78 -0.12 10.20 -10.34
CA ILE A 78 0.47 9.39 -9.29
C ILE A 78 0.37 10.16 -7.96
N LYS A 79 -0.23 9.53 -6.93
CA LYS A 79 -0.48 10.15 -5.61
C LYS A 79 0.79 10.61 -4.88
N VAL A 80 1.90 9.91 -5.10
CA VAL A 80 3.23 10.16 -4.51
C VAL A 80 4.28 10.13 -5.62
N ARG A 81 5.09 11.17 -5.72
CA ARG A 81 6.15 11.28 -6.73
C ARG A 81 7.17 10.16 -6.57
N GLY A 82 7.56 9.53 -7.68
CA GLY A 82 8.53 8.44 -7.67
C GLY A 82 7.97 7.09 -7.22
N TRP A 83 6.66 6.98 -6.99
CA TRP A 83 6.05 5.70 -6.63
C TRP A 83 5.84 4.81 -7.86
N THR A 84 6.48 3.64 -7.85
CA THR A 84 6.51 2.67 -8.94
C THR A 84 5.83 1.35 -8.57
N ASP A 85 5.59 0.49 -9.57
CA ASP A 85 4.94 -0.81 -9.38
C ASP A 85 5.83 -1.86 -8.68
N SER A 86 7.15 -1.63 -8.63
CA SER A 86 8.11 -2.44 -7.86
C SER A 86 8.06 -2.16 -6.35
N ASP A 87 7.55 -0.98 -5.97
CA ASP A 87 7.42 -0.59 -4.56
C ASP A 87 6.20 -1.21 -3.88
N ILE A 88 5.44 -2.05 -4.59
CA ILE A 88 4.20 -2.67 -4.12
C ILE A 88 4.37 -4.19 -4.18
N SER A 89 4.17 -4.84 -3.02
CA SER A 89 4.13 -6.30 -2.93
C SER A 89 2.77 -6.76 -2.40
N ILE A 90 2.28 -7.85 -2.99
CA ILE A 90 0.98 -8.44 -2.69
C ILE A 90 1.22 -9.91 -2.42
N THR A 91 0.82 -10.38 -1.24
CA THR A 91 0.92 -11.78 -0.84
C THR A 91 -0.43 -12.31 -0.42
N VAL A 92 -0.70 -13.59 -0.68
CA VAL A 92 -1.96 -14.24 -0.33
C VAL A 92 -1.65 -15.35 0.66
N SER A 93 -2.29 -15.31 1.81
CA SER A 93 -2.28 -16.39 2.79
C SER A 93 -3.63 -17.09 2.74
N CYS A 94 -3.64 -18.37 2.42
CA CYS A 94 -4.86 -19.17 2.45
C CYS A 94 -4.86 -20.07 3.67
N ILE A 95 -5.94 -20.01 4.44
CA ILE A 95 -6.19 -20.94 5.52
C ILE A 95 -7.05 -22.07 4.95
N SER A 96 -6.59 -23.31 5.08
CA SER A 96 -7.34 -24.48 4.62
C SER A 96 -8.55 -24.74 5.51
N ASN A 97 -9.65 -25.19 4.91
CA ASN A 97 -10.87 -25.52 5.67
C ASN A 97 -10.67 -26.67 6.68
N SER A 98 -9.63 -27.50 6.53
CA SER A 98 -9.25 -28.51 7.52
C SER A 98 -8.67 -27.92 8.81
N SER A 99 -8.14 -26.70 8.76
CA SER A 99 -7.55 -25.99 9.91
C SER A 99 -8.55 -25.10 10.65
N LEU A 100 -9.74 -24.88 10.07
CA LEU A 100 -10.75 -23.93 10.56
C LEU A 100 -11.83 -24.57 11.45
N GLY A 101 -11.76 -25.89 11.70
CA GLY A 101 -12.76 -26.60 12.49
C GLY A 101 -14.07 -26.89 11.75
N THR A 102 -14.98 -27.61 12.41
CA THR A 102 -16.15 -28.26 11.81
C THR A 102 -17.27 -27.30 11.35
N ASP A 103 -17.18 -25.99 11.61
CA ASP A 103 -18.21 -25.00 11.31
C ASP A 103 -17.87 -24.09 10.12
N LYS A 104 -18.19 -24.68 8.97
CA LYS A 104 -18.45 -24.16 7.61
C LYS A 104 -19.03 -22.73 7.53
N GLY A 105 -18.19 -21.69 7.67
CA GLY A 105 -18.55 -20.28 7.41
C GLY A 105 -18.71 -19.91 5.92
N LEU A 106 -18.61 -18.61 5.56
CA LEU A 106 -18.77 -18.07 4.19
C LEU A 106 -17.93 -18.80 3.11
N TYR A 107 -16.82 -19.44 3.50
CA TYR A 107 -15.86 -20.13 2.63
C TYR A 107 -16.07 -21.65 2.53
N THR A 108 -17.17 -22.17 3.10
CA THR A 108 -17.50 -23.60 3.13
C THR A 108 -17.49 -24.26 1.76
N SER A 109 -18.09 -23.61 0.77
CA SER A 109 -18.23 -24.10 -0.61
C SER A 109 -17.00 -23.83 -1.47
N LYS A 110 -16.00 -23.11 -0.94
CA LYS A 110 -14.80 -22.66 -1.67
C LYS A 110 -13.51 -23.34 -1.22
N GLY A 111 -13.55 -24.19 -0.20
CA GLY A 111 -12.40 -25.03 0.21
C GLY A 111 -11.27 -24.30 0.97
N SER A 112 -11.14 -22.98 0.83
CA SER A 112 -10.13 -22.17 1.51
C SER A 112 -10.60 -20.73 1.71
N ALA A 113 -10.08 -20.07 2.75
CA ALA A 113 -10.30 -18.66 3.03
C ALA A 113 -9.03 -17.85 2.70
N PRO A 114 -8.98 -17.13 1.56
CA PRO A 114 -7.81 -16.32 1.20
C PRO A 114 -7.83 -14.98 1.93
N VAL A 115 -6.69 -14.62 2.51
CA VAL A 115 -6.41 -13.30 3.10
C VAL A 115 -5.28 -12.67 2.31
N VAL A 116 -5.53 -11.50 1.74
CA VAL A 116 -4.51 -10.77 0.98
C VAL A 116 -3.84 -9.75 1.88
N THR A 117 -2.52 -9.74 1.86
CA THR A 117 -1.69 -8.68 2.42
C THR A 117 -1.14 -7.84 1.27
N VAL A 118 -1.46 -6.55 1.28
CA VAL A 118 -0.92 -5.56 0.36
C VAL A 118 0.04 -4.69 1.14
N SER A 119 1.31 -4.63 0.72
CA SER A 119 2.31 -3.76 1.33
C SER A 119 2.97 -2.88 0.29
N SER A 120 3.43 -1.71 0.73
CA SER A 120 4.20 -0.81 -0.12
C SER A 120 5.34 -0.17 0.65
N ARG A 121 6.47 0.04 -0.04
CA ARG A 121 7.67 0.69 0.46
C ARG A 121 8.12 1.73 -0.56
N VAL A 122 7.79 2.99 -0.31
CA VAL A 122 8.06 4.09 -1.25
C VAL A 122 9.19 4.95 -0.71
N LYS A 123 10.13 5.34 -1.58
CA LYS A 123 11.16 6.33 -1.21
C LYS A 123 10.50 7.69 -0.98
N TYR A 124 10.80 8.33 0.15
CA TYR A 124 10.19 9.61 0.48
C TYR A 124 10.72 10.73 -0.44
N PRO A 125 9.83 11.46 -1.16
CA PRO A 125 10.24 12.56 -2.04
C PRO A 125 10.37 13.86 -1.24
N ALA A 126 11.58 14.16 -0.80
CA ALA A 126 11.87 15.39 -0.05
C ALA A 126 11.53 16.67 -0.83
N ILE A 127 11.12 17.72 -0.12
CA ILE A 127 10.82 19.03 -0.72
C ILE A 127 11.96 20.01 -0.49
N VAL A 128 12.51 20.06 0.73
CA VAL A 128 13.61 20.98 1.09
C VAL A 128 14.99 20.29 1.17
N GLY A 129 15.03 18.96 1.07
CA GLY A 129 16.28 18.19 1.08
C GLY A 129 17.12 18.43 2.33
N LEU A 130 18.45 18.60 2.14
CA LEU A 130 19.43 18.74 3.23
C LEU A 130 19.19 19.97 4.14
N LEU A 131 18.39 20.95 3.70
CA LEU A 131 18.06 22.15 4.47
C LEU A 131 17.07 21.89 5.62
N GLY A 132 16.36 20.76 5.60
CA GLY A 132 15.46 20.32 6.68
C GLY A 132 16.08 19.20 7.51
N PHE A 133 16.20 18.02 6.92
CA PHE A 133 16.84 16.82 7.49
C PHE A 133 17.36 15.95 6.34
N ASP A 134 18.38 15.10 6.57
CA ASP A 134 18.82 14.15 5.55
C ASP A 134 17.79 13.02 5.39
N THR A 135 17.02 13.09 4.30
CA THR A 135 16.00 12.09 3.96
C THR A 135 16.40 11.19 2.80
N SER A 136 17.68 11.21 2.38
CA SER A 136 18.19 10.52 1.18
C SER A 136 17.91 9.00 1.15
N ASN A 137 17.78 8.38 2.33
CA ASN A 137 17.45 6.95 2.52
C ASN A 137 16.18 6.71 3.36
N THR A 138 15.29 7.70 3.45
CA THR A 138 14.03 7.53 4.18
C THR A 138 12.97 6.87 3.31
N PHE A 139 12.34 5.82 3.85
CA PHE A 139 11.26 5.08 3.19
C PHE A 139 9.99 5.16 4.01
N VAL A 140 8.87 5.41 3.33
CA VAL A 140 7.54 5.33 3.92
C VAL A 140 6.97 3.96 3.62
N ARG A 141 6.53 3.25 4.65
CA ARG A 141 6.01 1.89 4.56
C ARG A 141 4.57 1.85 5.03
N SER A 142 3.76 1.04 4.37
CA SER A 142 2.41 0.72 4.85
C SER A 142 2.04 -0.69 4.43
N GLN A 143 1.18 -1.31 5.23
CA GLN A 143 0.58 -2.60 4.94
C GLN A 143 -0.89 -2.61 5.32
N ALA A 144 -1.69 -3.31 4.55
CA ALA A 144 -3.11 -3.53 4.82
C ALA A 144 -3.48 -4.96 4.45
N GLN A 145 -4.37 -5.56 5.24
CA GLN A 145 -4.88 -6.91 5.01
C GLN A 145 -6.39 -6.88 4.80
N ALA A 146 -6.88 -7.76 3.94
CA ALA A 146 -8.30 -7.97 3.73
C ALA A 146 -8.59 -9.42 3.35
N ALA A 147 -9.65 -9.98 3.92
CA ALA A 147 -10.17 -11.29 3.50
C ALA A 147 -10.87 -11.16 2.14
N VAL A 148 -10.63 -12.11 1.24
CA VAL A 148 -11.26 -12.12 -0.09
C VAL A 148 -12.74 -12.46 0.07
N THR A 149 -13.63 -11.62 -0.43
CA THR A 149 -15.07 -11.87 -0.41
C THR A 149 -15.59 -12.38 -1.75
N GLY A 150 -14.86 -12.16 -2.84
CA GLY A 150 -15.20 -12.60 -4.20
C GLY A 150 -16.59 -12.17 -4.64
N LEU A 151 -16.68 -10.96 -5.18
CA LEU A 151 -17.90 -10.42 -5.81
C LEU A 151 -17.86 -10.63 -7.33
#